data_AF-M5S4V8-F1
#
_entry.id   AF-M5S4V8-F1
#
_cell.length_a   1.000
_cell.length_b   1.000
_cell.length_c   1.000
_cell.angle_alpha   90.00
_cell.angle_beta   90.00
_cell.angle_gamma   90.00
#
_symmetry.space_group_name_H-M   'P 1'
#
loop_
_entity.id
_entity.type
_entity.pdbx_description
1 polymer ?
#
loop_
_entity_poly.entity_id
_entity_poly.type
_entity_poly.pdbx_seq_one_letter_code
_entity_poly.pdbx_strand_id
1 'polypeptide(L)'
;MYAFLLALAGYLGIYLPLFVLLCRRCTHWNIPLWLSAPAMWVGLECVRNYMLTGISALMLGHTLAEVPVMIQIADLFGTYGVSFVIVSVNVALFSLARHFVLRKSFTTAATESPKTGSVRGTITACTIAVVCTGASFSYGQFRLGQTVTEPLATFALVQRDEQVEYQQDID
;
A
#
# COMPACT_ATOMS: atom_id res chain seq x y z
N MET A 1 -29.79 10.65 4.63
CA MET A 1 -28.50 10.35 5.31
C MET A 1 -27.73 9.18 4.68
N TYR A 2 -28.32 8.00 4.46
CA TYR A 2 -27.60 6.82 3.95
C TYR A 2 -27.06 6.93 2.51
N ALA A 3 -27.70 7.72 1.65
CA ALA A 3 -27.28 7.90 0.26
C ALA A 3 -25.83 8.43 0.15
N PHE A 4 -25.44 9.37 1.03
CA PHE A 4 -24.09 9.92 1.05
C PHE A 4 -23.04 8.90 1.50
N LEU A 5 -23.37 8.06 2.49
CA LEU A 5 -22.50 6.98 2.95
C LEU A 5 -22.29 5.92 1.86
N LEU A 6 -23.35 5.58 1.13
CA LEU A 6 -23.26 4.67 -0.02
C LEU A 6 -22.44 5.27 -1.16
N ALA A 7 -22.62 6.56 -1.45
CA ALA A 7 -21.80 7.27 -2.44
C ALA A 7 -20.32 7.28 -2.04
N LEU A 8 -20.01 7.53 -0.77
CA LEU A 8 -18.65 7.48 -0.23
C LEU A 8 -18.06 6.07 -0.31
N ALA A 9 -18.83 5.04 0.08
CA ALA A 9 -18.40 3.65 -0.03
C ALA A 9 -18.13 3.25 -1.49
N GLY A 10 -18.98 3.68 -2.42
CA GLY A 10 -18.78 3.49 -3.85
C GLY A 10 -17.53 4.21 -4.36
N TYR A 11 -17.31 5.45 -3.91
CA TYR A 11 -16.10 6.22 -4.22
C TYR A 11 -14.83 5.52 -3.75
N LEU A 12 -14.76 5.02 -2.51
CA LEU A 12 -13.57 4.28 -2.04
C LEU A 12 -13.46 2.90 -2.71
N GLY A 13 -14.59 2.24 -2.94
CA GLY A 13 -14.65 0.89 -3.49
C GLY A 13 -14.15 0.79 -4.92
N ILE A 14 -14.30 1.84 -5.74
CA ILE A 14 -13.92 1.82 -7.17
C ILE A 14 -12.41 1.71 -7.40
N TYR A 15 -11.58 2.08 -6.43
CA TYR A 15 -10.12 2.04 -6.57
C TYR A 15 -9.57 0.61 -6.66
N LEU A 16 -10.20 -0.36 -6.01
CA LEU A 16 -9.82 -1.79 -6.09
C LEU A 16 -10.04 -2.41 -7.48
N PRO A 17 -11.23 -2.35 -8.11
CA PRO A 17 -11.40 -2.86 -9.47
C PRO A 17 -10.55 -2.06 -10.47
N LEU A 18 -10.36 -0.75 -10.24
CA LEU A 18 -9.47 0.05 -11.07
C LEU A 18 -8.01 -0.44 -10.97
N PHE A 19 -7.51 -0.77 -9.78
CA PHE A 19 -6.20 -1.38 -9.57
C PHE A 19 -6.03 -2.68 -10.37
N VAL A 20 -7.02 -3.57 -10.29
CA VAL A 20 -7.00 -4.84 -11.03
C VAL A 20 -6.99 -4.61 -12.53
N LEU A 21 -7.83 -3.68 -13.03
CA LEU A 21 -7.91 -3.35 -14.45
C LEU A 21 -6.59 -2.76 -14.97
N LEU A 22 -5.97 -1.85 -14.21
CA LEU A 22 -4.68 -1.26 -14.56
C LEU A 22 -3.58 -2.32 -14.58
N CYS A 23 -3.48 -3.17 -13.55
CA CYS A 23 -2.50 -4.25 -13.52
C CYS A 23 -2.68 -5.25 -14.67
N ARG A 24 -3.93 -5.57 -15.03
CA ARG A 24 -4.24 -6.41 -16.19
C ARG A 24 -3.83 -5.75 -17.49
N ARG A 25 -4.07 -4.45 -17.66
CA ARG A 25 -3.62 -3.69 -18.83
C ARG A 25 -2.10 -3.66 -18.95
N CYS A 26 -1.39 -3.43 -17.86
CA CYS A 26 0.07 -3.48 -17.82
C CYS A 26 0.62 -4.86 -18.21
N THR A 27 -0.02 -5.93 -17.71
CA THR A 27 0.37 -7.30 -18.06
C THR A 27 0.16 -7.59 -19.55
N HIS A 28 -0.92 -7.08 -20.14
CA HIS A 28 -1.17 -7.18 -21.58
C HIS A 28 -0.09 -6.46 -22.41
N TRP A 29 0.49 -5.38 -21.88
CA TRP A 29 1.64 -4.69 -22.48
C TRP A 29 3.00 -5.33 -22.14
N ASN A 30 3.01 -6.57 -21.64
CA ASN A 30 4.21 -7.30 -21.23
C ASN A 30 5.02 -6.64 -20.09
N ILE A 31 4.43 -5.74 -19.32
CA ILE A 31 5.05 -5.17 -18.12
C ILE A 31 4.97 -6.22 -17.00
N PRO A 32 6.09 -6.52 -16.30
CA PRO A 32 6.07 -7.54 -15.26
C PRO A 32 5.29 -7.10 -14.02
N LEU A 33 4.60 -8.06 -13.39
CA LEU A 33 3.73 -7.82 -12.25
C LEU A 33 4.45 -7.22 -11.04
N TRP A 34 5.72 -7.60 -10.83
CA TRP A 34 6.55 -7.09 -9.73
C TRP A 34 6.78 -5.58 -9.80
N LEU A 35 6.68 -4.97 -10.99
CA LEU A 35 6.80 -3.53 -11.17
C LEU A 35 5.43 -2.87 -11.27
N SER A 36 4.52 -3.46 -12.06
CA SER A 36 3.22 -2.84 -12.32
C SER A 36 2.36 -2.76 -11.07
N ALA A 37 2.31 -3.82 -10.25
CA ALA A 37 1.43 -3.84 -9.08
C ALA A 37 1.80 -2.77 -8.04
N PRO A 38 3.05 -2.69 -7.52
CA PRO A 38 3.37 -1.67 -6.53
C PRO A 38 3.27 -0.24 -7.11
N ALA A 39 3.63 -0.04 -8.39
CA ALA A 39 3.49 1.27 -9.03
C ALA A 39 2.02 1.70 -9.21
N MET A 40 1.14 0.79 -9.67
CA MET A 40 -0.29 1.10 -9.85
C MET A 40 -1.00 1.30 -8.50
N TRP A 41 -0.65 0.52 -7.48
CA TRP A 41 -1.24 0.68 -6.14
C TRP A 41 -0.91 2.05 -5.56
N VAL A 42 0.38 2.41 -5.54
CA VAL A 42 0.84 3.71 -5.03
C VAL A 42 0.29 4.86 -5.87
N GLY A 43 0.24 4.72 -7.19
CA GLY A 43 -0.37 5.71 -8.07
C GLY A 43 -1.84 5.94 -7.74
N LEU A 44 -2.60 4.88 -7.47
CA LEU A 44 -4.01 4.99 -7.08
C LEU A 44 -4.19 5.57 -5.68
N GLU A 45 -3.34 5.22 -4.72
CA GLU A 45 -3.33 5.88 -3.40
C GLU A 45 -3.07 7.38 -3.54
N CYS A 46 -2.12 7.76 -4.39
CA CYS A 46 -1.83 9.17 -4.68
C CYS A 46 -3.04 9.87 -5.31
N VAL A 47 -3.63 9.31 -6.36
CA VAL A 47 -4.85 9.87 -6.98
C VAL A 47 -5.97 10.03 -5.96
N ARG A 48 -6.23 9.02 -5.14
CA ARG A 48 -7.27 9.05 -4.10
C ARG A 48 -7.03 10.16 -3.07
N ASN A 49 -5.76 10.46 -2.77
CA ASN A 49 -5.37 11.46 -1.79
C ASN A 49 -5.48 12.90 -2.30
N TYR A 50 -5.61 13.12 -3.61
CA TYR A 50 -5.76 14.47 -4.19
C TYR A 50 -7.08 14.68 -4.94
N MET A 51 -7.75 13.61 -5.36
CA MET A 51 -9.01 13.70 -6.10
C MET A 51 -10.18 14.03 -5.18
N LEU A 52 -11.06 14.95 -5.61
CA LEU A 52 -12.25 15.39 -4.86
C LEU A 52 -11.93 15.77 -3.41
N THR A 53 -11.01 16.72 -3.22
CA THR A 53 -10.44 17.16 -1.92
C THR A 53 -9.54 16.15 -1.20
N GLY A 54 -9.52 14.89 -1.65
CA GLY A 54 -8.60 13.87 -1.18
C GLY A 54 -9.10 13.14 0.07
N ILE A 55 -9.13 11.81 0.02
CA ILE A 55 -9.48 10.98 1.18
C ILE A 55 -8.40 9.93 1.39
N SER A 56 -7.56 10.14 2.41
CA SER A 56 -6.43 9.27 2.76
C SER A 56 -6.78 8.13 3.70
N ALA A 57 -8.06 7.80 3.81
CA ALA A 57 -8.52 6.71 4.68
C ALA A 57 -7.90 5.37 4.25
N LEU A 58 -7.48 4.56 5.23
CA LEU A 58 -7.03 3.18 5.02
C LEU A 58 -5.91 3.04 3.98
N MET A 59 -4.90 3.93 3.98
CA MET A 59 -3.69 3.67 3.17
C MET A 59 -2.95 2.45 3.70
N LEU A 60 -2.37 1.68 2.78
CA LEU A 60 -1.67 0.45 3.12
C LEU A 60 -0.44 0.72 4.02
N GLY A 61 0.27 1.82 3.78
CA GLY A 61 1.41 2.23 4.60
C GLY A 61 1.09 2.45 6.08
N HIS A 62 -0.14 2.83 6.43
CA HIS A 62 -0.55 3.02 7.83
C HIS A 62 -0.64 1.72 8.62
N THR A 63 -0.71 0.57 7.95
CA THR A 63 -0.69 -0.74 8.64
C THR A 63 0.62 -0.98 9.41
N LEU A 64 1.69 -0.26 9.05
CA LEU A 64 2.99 -0.35 9.71
C LEU A 64 3.27 0.83 10.66
N ALA A 65 2.26 1.64 10.99
CA ALA A 65 2.41 2.78 11.91
C ALA A 65 2.96 2.39 13.28
N GLU A 66 2.59 1.21 13.78
CA GLU A 66 3.04 0.67 15.07
C GLU A 66 4.34 -0.13 14.96
N VAL A 67 5.00 -0.15 13.79
CA VAL A 67 6.27 -0.83 13.57
C VAL A 67 7.34 0.20 13.21
N PRO A 68 7.91 0.92 14.21
CA PRO A 68 8.85 2.02 13.99
C PRO A 68 9.97 1.67 13.02
N VAL A 69 10.57 0.49 13.17
CA VAL A 69 11.72 0.03 12.36
C VAL A 69 11.39 -0.06 10.87
N MET A 70 10.14 -0.33 10.49
CA MET A 70 9.76 -0.44 9.07
C MET A 70 9.19 0.87 8.53
N ILE A 71 8.47 1.66 9.34
CA ILE A 71 7.85 2.90 8.88
C ILE A 71 8.85 4.04 8.66
N GLN A 72 10.06 3.98 9.23
CA GLN A 72 11.02 5.10 9.13
C GLN A 72 11.27 5.59 7.70
N ILE A 73 11.22 4.72 6.68
CA ILE A 73 11.36 5.12 5.26
C ILE A 73 10.32 6.15 4.79
N ALA A 74 9.25 6.38 5.55
CA ALA A 74 8.27 7.41 5.31
C ALA A 74 8.86 8.83 5.39
N ASP A 75 9.99 9.03 6.08
CA ASP A 75 10.68 10.32 6.10
C ASP A 75 11.33 10.67 4.73
N LEU A 76 11.66 9.68 3.90
CA LEU A 76 12.26 9.85 2.57
C LEU A 76 11.20 9.89 1.46
N PHE A 77 10.25 8.95 1.49
CA PHE A 77 9.31 8.71 0.39
C PHE A 77 7.84 8.95 0.76
N GLY A 78 7.58 9.39 1.99
CA GLY A 78 6.23 9.43 2.54
C GLY A 78 5.64 8.04 2.77
N THR A 79 4.37 8.00 3.17
CA THR A 79 3.61 6.76 3.39
C THR A 79 3.52 5.89 2.13
N TYR A 80 3.62 6.48 0.94
CA TYR A 80 3.64 5.81 -0.35
C TYR A 80 4.83 4.84 -0.51
N GLY A 81 6.00 5.20 0.02
CA GLY A 81 7.17 4.31 0.00
C GLY A 81 6.92 3.04 0.83
N VAL A 82 6.26 3.19 1.97
CA VAL A 82 5.87 2.06 2.82
C VAL A 82 4.85 1.17 2.08
N SER A 83 3.81 1.76 1.48
CA SER A 83 2.85 1.03 0.64
C SER A 83 3.54 0.26 -0.49
N PHE A 84 4.52 0.88 -1.17
CA PHE A 84 5.29 0.25 -2.24
C PHE A 84 6.00 -1.03 -1.78
N VAL A 85 6.66 -0.99 -0.62
CA VAL A 85 7.36 -2.15 -0.04
C VAL A 85 6.35 -3.26 0.29
N ILE A 86 5.23 -2.92 0.92
CA ILE A 86 4.19 -3.90 1.30
C ILE A 86 3.63 -4.59 0.04
N VAL A 87 3.30 -3.85 -1.01
CA VAL A 87 2.80 -4.46 -2.26
C VAL A 87 3.87 -5.32 -2.92
N SER A 88 5.13 -4.88 -2.94
CA SER A 88 6.24 -5.66 -3.50
C SER A 88 6.40 -7.02 -2.80
N VAL A 89 6.30 -7.05 -1.47
CA VAL A 89 6.30 -8.30 -0.68
C VAL A 89 5.10 -9.17 -1.04
N ASN A 90 3.90 -8.61 -1.14
CA ASN A 90 2.70 -9.35 -1.53
C ASN A 90 2.82 -9.98 -2.93
N VAL A 91 3.43 -9.27 -3.89
CA VAL A 91 3.67 -9.80 -5.24
C VAL A 91 4.69 -10.93 -5.21
N ALA A 92 5.74 -10.83 -4.40
CA ALA A 92 6.70 -11.91 -4.21
C ALA A 92 6.03 -13.16 -3.62
N LEU A 93 5.22 -13.00 -2.57
CA LEU A 93 4.44 -14.08 -1.97
C LEU A 93 3.46 -14.72 -2.95
N PHE A 94 2.73 -13.91 -3.72
CA PHE A 94 1.83 -14.40 -4.76
C PHE A 94 2.58 -15.20 -5.83
N SER A 95 3.74 -14.69 -6.29
CA SER A 95 4.56 -15.36 -7.31
C SER A 95 5.12 -16.69 -6.80
N LEU A 96 5.47 -16.76 -5.51
CA LEU A 96 5.92 -17.98 -4.85
C LEU A 96 4.76 -18.98 -4.71
N ALA A 97 3.62 -18.56 -4.18
CA ALA A 97 2.42 -19.39 -4.02
C ALA A 97 1.93 -19.95 -5.36
N ARG A 98 1.98 -19.15 -6.43
CA ARG A 98 1.66 -19.61 -7.79
C ARG A 98 2.58 -20.73 -8.25
N HIS A 99 3.87 -20.63 -7.95
CA HIS A 99 4.87 -21.61 -8.38
C HIS A 99 4.79 -22.93 -7.59
N PHE A 100 4.56 -22.84 -6.28
CA PHE A 100 4.60 -24.00 -5.37
C PHE A 100 3.23 -24.65 -5.11
N VAL A 101 2.16 -23.86 -5.00
CA VAL A 101 0.85 -24.34 -4.50
C VAL A 101 -0.19 -24.41 -5.62
N LEU A 102 -0.29 -23.36 -6.44
CA LEU A 102 -1.37 -23.24 -7.45
C LEU A 102 -1.09 -23.98 -8.76
N ARG A 103 0.08 -24.63 -8.88
CA ARG A 103 0.49 -25.39 -10.07
C ARG A 103 -0.43 -26.58 -10.39
N LYS A 104 -1.23 -27.03 -9.41
CA LYS A 104 -2.15 -28.18 -9.54
C LYS A 104 -3.56 -27.82 -10.01
N SER A 105 -4.00 -26.55 -9.90
CA SER A 105 -5.42 -26.18 -10.11
C SER A 105 -5.68 -25.19 -11.24
N PHE A 106 -4.67 -24.52 -11.80
CA PHE A 106 -4.87 -23.44 -12.78
C PHE A 106 -4.61 -23.83 -14.25
N THR A 107 -4.42 -25.11 -14.54
CA THR A 107 -4.00 -25.60 -15.88
C THR A 107 -5.15 -25.74 -16.89
N THR A 108 -6.40 -25.39 -16.57
CA THR A 108 -7.55 -25.76 -17.42
C THR A 108 -8.48 -24.63 -17.88
N ALA A 109 -8.11 -23.34 -17.84
CA ALA A 109 -9.07 -22.30 -18.23
C ALA A 109 -8.57 -21.00 -18.90
N ALA A 110 -7.29 -20.83 -19.26
CA ALA A 110 -6.90 -19.62 -20.00
C ALA A 110 -5.76 -19.88 -21.00
N THR A 111 -6.19 -20.19 -22.22
CA THR A 111 -5.43 -19.98 -23.45
C THR A 111 -5.16 -18.49 -23.59
N GLU A 112 -4.00 -18.06 -23.10
CA GLU A 112 -3.17 -16.95 -23.57
C GLU A 112 -2.10 -16.73 -22.51
N SER A 113 -0.84 -16.98 -22.87
CA SER A 113 0.29 -16.90 -21.96
C SER A 113 0.68 -15.43 -21.68
N PRO A 114 0.62 -14.92 -20.44
CA PRO A 114 1.52 -13.88 -20.02
C PRO A 114 2.71 -14.54 -19.30
N LYS A 115 3.91 -14.04 -19.59
CA LYS A 115 5.20 -14.48 -19.01
C LYS A 115 5.29 -14.37 -17.47
N THR A 116 4.20 -13.99 -16.80
CA THR A 116 3.97 -13.92 -15.34
C THR A 116 4.21 -15.24 -14.59
N GLY A 117 4.35 -16.39 -15.28
CA GLY A 117 4.71 -17.68 -14.68
C GLY A 117 6.21 -18.05 -14.76
N SER A 118 7.06 -17.16 -15.28
CA SER A 118 8.49 -17.47 -15.43
C SER A 118 9.20 -17.51 -14.07
N VAL A 119 9.98 -18.57 -13.83
CA VAL A 119 10.86 -18.71 -12.65
C VAL A 119 11.74 -17.46 -12.47
N ARG A 120 12.23 -16.88 -13.57
CA ARG A 120 13.00 -15.63 -13.55
C ARG A 120 12.20 -14.47 -12.94
N GLY A 121 10.91 -14.37 -13.29
CA GLY A 121 10.01 -13.34 -12.77
C GLY A 121 9.76 -13.48 -11.26
N THR A 122 9.58 -14.73 -10.79
CA THR A 122 9.45 -15.02 -9.35
C THR A 122 10.74 -14.65 -8.61
N ILE A 123 11.90 -15.05 -9.13
CA ILE A 123 13.19 -14.70 -8.53
C ILE A 123 13.35 -13.18 -8.45
N THR A 124 13.10 -12.44 -9.54
CA THR A 124 13.20 -10.97 -9.53
C THR A 124 12.25 -10.33 -8.51
N ALA A 125 11.02 -10.82 -8.39
CA ALA A 125 10.05 -10.30 -7.43
C ALA A 125 10.53 -10.53 -5.98
N CYS A 126 11.02 -11.75 -5.68
CA CYS A 126 11.59 -12.07 -4.37
C CYS A 126 12.84 -11.25 -4.06
N THR A 127 13.76 -11.10 -5.02
CA THR A 127 14.96 -10.28 -4.84
C THR A 127 14.59 -8.83 -4.51
N ILE A 128 13.66 -8.23 -5.25
CA ILE A 128 13.23 -6.85 -5.01
C ILE A 128 12.55 -6.72 -3.65
N ALA A 129 11.63 -7.62 -3.31
CA ALA A 129 10.97 -7.61 -2.01
C ALA A 129 11.99 -7.70 -0.86
N VAL A 130 12.94 -8.65 -0.94
CA VAL A 130 13.98 -8.82 0.08
C VAL A 130 14.88 -7.59 0.18
N VAL A 131 15.31 -7.03 -0.95
CA VAL A 131 16.17 -5.83 -0.97
C VAL A 131 15.42 -4.63 -0.39
N CYS A 132 14.19 -4.37 -0.81
CA CYS A 132 13.39 -3.24 -0.32
C CYS A 132 13.07 -3.37 1.17
N THR A 133 12.66 -4.55 1.63
CA THR A 133 12.38 -4.79 3.06
C THR A 133 13.65 -4.72 3.88
N GLY A 134 14.76 -5.30 3.42
CA GLY A 134 16.05 -5.24 4.10
C GLY A 134 16.59 -3.80 4.19
N ALA A 135 16.46 -3.01 3.13
CA ALA A 135 16.81 -1.60 3.14
C ALA A 135 15.94 -0.80 4.10
N SER A 136 14.61 -1.02 4.09
CA SER A 136 13.67 -0.38 5.00
C SER A 136 13.99 -0.68 6.46
N PHE A 137 14.24 -1.95 6.79
CA PHE A 137 14.63 -2.36 8.14
C PHE A 137 15.97 -1.77 8.57
N SER A 138 16.99 -1.84 7.71
CA SER A 138 18.33 -1.33 8.01
C SER A 138 18.31 0.18 8.23
N TYR A 139 17.56 0.91 7.39
CA TYR A 139 17.37 2.35 7.52
C TYR A 139 16.63 2.70 8.80
N GLY A 140 15.59 1.95 9.17
CA GLY A 140 14.86 2.20 10.40
C GLY A 140 15.68 1.95 11.65
N GLN A 141 16.50 0.91 11.68
CA GLN A 141 17.47 0.68 12.76
C GLN A 141 18.47 1.85 12.85
N PHE A 142 19.01 2.29 11.72
CA PHE A 142 19.93 3.42 11.68
C PHE A 142 19.29 4.72 12.19
N ARG A 143 18.05 5.01 11.78
CA ARG A 143 17.31 6.20 12.20
C ARG A 143 16.94 6.17 13.67
N LEU A 144 16.44 5.05 14.17
CA LEU A 144 16.05 4.91 15.57
C LEU A 144 17.25 4.85 16.52
N GLY A 145 18.45 4.50 16.03
CA GLY A 145 19.69 4.57 16.78
C GLY A 145 20.24 5.98 16.98
N GLN A 146 19.67 6.99 16.32
CA GLN A 146 20.08 8.39 16.50
C GLN A 146 19.59 8.88 17.87
N THR A 147 20.52 9.26 18.74
CA THR A 147 20.19 9.79 20.08
C THR A 147 19.41 11.09 19.95
N VAL A 148 18.27 11.16 20.63
CA VAL A 148 17.47 12.39 20.73
C VAL A 148 18.31 13.45 21.45
N THR A 149 18.49 14.61 20.82
CA THR A 149 19.20 15.78 21.38
C THR A 149 18.58 16.21 22.72
N GLU A 150 19.28 17.07 23.46
CA GLU A 150 18.82 17.64 24.72
C GLU A 150 17.35 18.11 24.68
N PRO A 151 16.59 17.88 25.76
CA PRO A 151 15.17 18.20 25.81
C PRO A 151 14.95 19.70 25.54
N LEU A 152 14.25 19.99 24.43
CA LEU A 152 14.06 21.36 23.94
C LEU A 152 13.23 22.22 24.91
N ALA A 153 12.10 21.68 25.36
CA ALA A 153 11.16 22.32 26.28
C ALA A 153 10.13 21.30 26.80
N THR A 154 9.45 21.65 27.90
CA THR A 154 8.27 20.93 28.39
C THR A 154 7.01 21.53 27.77
N PHE A 155 6.24 20.71 27.04
CA PHE A 155 4.98 21.12 26.43
C PHE A 155 3.80 20.63 27.28
N ALA A 156 2.85 21.53 27.57
CA ALA A 156 1.58 21.19 28.19
C ALA A 156 0.46 21.30 27.13
N LEU A 157 -0.27 20.20 26.92
CA LEU A 157 -1.39 20.13 25.97
C LEU A 157 -2.69 20.22 26.78
N VAL A 158 -3.37 21.36 26.69
CA VAL A 158 -4.65 21.61 27.39
C VAL A 158 -5.77 21.56 26.36
N GLN A 159 -6.49 20.44 26.33
CA GLN A 159 -7.67 20.25 25.49
C GLN A 159 -8.91 20.31 26.38
N ARG A 160 -9.93 21.09 25.98
CA ARG A 160 -11.22 21.10 26.67
C ARG A 160 -12.04 19.88 26.26
N ASP A 161 -12.70 19.26 27.24
CA ASP A 161 -13.66 18.17 27.03
C ASP A 161 -15.07 18.74 26.83
N GLU A 162 -15.22 19.61 25.83
CA GLU A 162 -16.52 20.16 25.46
C GLU A 162 -17.30 19.12 24.63
N GLN A 163 -18.55 18.84 25.02
CA GLN A 163 -19.40 17.95 24.25
C GLN A 163 -19.78 18.61 22.92
N VAL A 164 -19.57 17.87 21.83
CA VAL A 164 -19.98 18.30 20.48
C VAL A 164 -21.47 17.99 20.32
N GLU A 165 -22.33 18.98 20.57
CA GLU A 165 -23.76 18.90 20.26
C GLU A 165 -23.97 19.14 18.76
N TYR A 166 -24.28 18.08 18.02
CA TYR A 166 -24.71 18.18 16.63
C TYR A 166 -26.18 18.57 16.59
N GLN A 167 -26.50 19.82 16.29
CA GLN A 167 -27.87 20.21 15.92
C GLN A 167 -28.21 19.53 14.58
N GLN A 168 -28.90 18.40 14.65
CA GLN A 168 -29.52 17.77 13.49
C GLN A 168 -30.90 18.38 13.34
N ASP A 169 -31.02 19.45 12.54
CA ASP A 169 -32.33 19.95 12.15
C ASP A 169 -32.99 18.88 11.27
N ILE A 170 -34.02 18.24 11.81
CA ILE A 170 -34.85 17.26 11.12
C ILE A 170 -35.99 18.05 10.46
N ASP A 171 -35.68 18.71 9.36
CA ASP A 171 -36.69 19.24 8.42
C ASP A 171 -37.03 18.18 7.34
#